data_AF-A0A382XX18-F1
#
_entry.id   AF-A0A382XX18-F1
#
_cell.length_a   1.000
_cell.length_b   1.000
_cell.length_c   1.000
_cell.angle_alpha   90.00
_cell.angle_beta   90.00
_cell.angle_gamma   90.00
#
_symmetry.space_group_name_H-M   'P 1'
#
loop_
_entity.id
_entity.type
_entity.pdbx_description
1 polymer ?
#
loop_
_entity_poly.entity_id
_entity_poly.type
_entity_poly.pdbx_seq_one_letter_code
_entity_poly.pdbx_strand_id
1 'polypeptide(L)'
;LRIKYLPAQSNINDIRAYCKELQIKTGSKIDFMLVDYLDLLSPVSVKVSPNDQFIKDKYVSEELRNLSQELNVIFVTASQLNRGAVEEIEFDHSHIAGGISKINTADNVFGIFTSRAMRERGKYQLQLMKTRSSSGVGQKVELGFDVSSLRIVDLGENYKPEQYTSDVMEKLKTRTTVGEMEGNEAEETPKVTADVQATKLKNMLDNI
;
A
#
# COMPACT_ATOMS: atom_id res chain seq x y z
N LEU A 1 -5.22 14.20 23.93
CA LEU A 1 -5.15 14.35 22.47
C LEU A 1 -5.22 15.83 22.09
N ARG A 2 -4.30 16.33 21.28
CA ARG A 2 -4.33 17.69 20.71
C ARG A 2 -4.34 17.57 19.19
N ILE A 3 -5.22 18.32 18.53
CA ILE A 3 -5.37 18.32 17.07
C ILE A 3 -5.05 19.73 16.57
N LYS A 4 -4.21 19.83 15.55
CA LYS A 4 -3.83 21.09 14.91
C LYS A 4 -3.94 20.93 13.41
N TYR A 5 -4.74 21.80 12.79
CA TYR A 5 -4.77 21.94 11.34
C TYR A 5 -3.62 22.85 10.91
N LEU A 6 -2.85 22.36 9.95
CA LEU A 6 -1.83 23.11 9.24
C LEU A 6 -2.35 23.43 7.83
N PRO A 7 -2.07 24.62 7.27
CA PRO A 7 -2.36 24.91 5.88
C PRO A 7 -1.71 23.90 4.93
N ALA A 8 -2.30 23.74 3.74
CA ALA A 8 -1.62 23.02 2.67
C ALA A 8 -0.25 23.66 2.39
N GLN A 9 0.73 22.85 1.97
CA GLN A 9 2.11 23.29 1.72
C GLN A 9 2.90 23.71 2.96
N SER A 10 2.36 23.53 4.17
CA SER A 10 3.16 23.59 5.39
C SER A 10 4.38 22.67 5.31
N ASN A 11 5.40 23.01 6.09
CA ASN A 11 6.66 22.30 6.11
C ASN A 11 7.04 21.87 7.53
N ILE A 12 8.17 21.19 7.64
CA ILE A 12 8.66 20.61 8.89
C ILE A 12 8.94 21.68 9.95
N ASN A 13 9.29 22.91 9.57
CA ASN A 13 9.48 24.01 10.52
C ASN A 13 8.16 24.46 11.16
N ASP A 14 7.05 24.43 10.44
CA ASP A 14 5.73 24.76 11.00
C ASP A 14 5.35 23.76 12.09
N ILE A 15 5.57 22.46 11.81
CA ILE A 15 5.35 21.37 12.77
C ILE A 15 6.27 21.54 13.98
N ARG A 16 7.57 21.79 13.76
CA ARG A 16 8.56 22.00 14.82
C ARG A 16 8.20 23.19 15.71
N ALA A 17 7.82 24.32 15.10
CA ALA A 17 7.43 25.53 15.82
C ALA A 17 6.22 25.27 16.71
N TYR A 18 5.18 24.62 16.16
CA TYR A 18 3.99 24.24 16.92
C TYR A 18 4.32 23.30 18.08
N CYS A 19 5.17 22.29 17.86
CA CYS A 19 5.57 21.35 18.90
C CYS A 19 6.31 22.06 20.04
N LYS A 20 7.25 22.95 19.72
CA LYS A 20 7.97 23.75 20.72
C LYS A 20 7.02 24.65 21.51
N GLU A 21 6.15 25.38 20.82
CA GLU A 21 5.14 26.24 21.44
C GLU A 21 4.22 25.44 22.39
N LEU A 22 3.73 24.28 21.94
CA LEU A 22 2.84 23.43 22.72
C LEU A 22 3.53 22.92 23.99
N GLN A 23 4.77 22.46 23.90
CA GLN A 23 5.53 21.97 25.06
C GLN A 23 5.80 23.10 26.07
N ILE A 24 6.14 24.31 25.60
CA ILE A 24 6.34 25.47 26.48
C ILE A 24 5.04 25.85 27.19
N LYS A 25 3.92 25.92 26.47
CA LYS A 25 2.62 26.33 27.02
C LYS A 25 2.04 25.32 28.01
N THR A 26 2.28 24.03 27.79
CA THR A 26 1.67 22.96 28.59
C THR A 26 2.61 22.37 29.63
N GLY A 27 3.91 22.64 29.54
CA GLY A 27 4.95 21.97 30.34
C GLY A 27 5.07 20.47 30.07
N SER A 28 4.33 19.94 29.09
CA SER A 28 4.26 18.51 28.78
C SER A 28 5.15 18.19 27.60
N LYS A 29 5.88 17.07 27.65
CA LYS A 29 6.64 16.57 26.50
C LYS A 29 5.71 15.88 25.50
N ILE A 30 6.10 15.88 24.23
CA ILE A 30 5.41 15.12 23.19
C ILE A 30 6.09 13.76 23.09
N ASP A 31 5.33 12.67 23.21
CA ASP A 31 5.85 11.30 23.06
C ASP A 31 5.42 10.65 21.73
N PHE A 32 4.30 11.12 21.16
CA PHE A 32 3.70 10.58 19.94
C PHE A 32 3.23 11.71 19.03
N MET A 33 3.51 11.58 17.74
CA MET A 33 3.11 12.54 16.72
C MET A 33 2.51 11.80 15.52
N LEU A 34 1.34 12.26 15.08
CA LEU A 34 0.69 11.79 13.85
C LEU A 34 0.53 12.97 12.90
N VAL A 35 0.99 12.80 11.66
CA VAL A 35 0.82 13.77 10.58
C VAL A 35 0.04 13.12 9.45
N ASP A 36 -1.18 13.61 9.21
CA ASP A 36 -2.06 13.15 8.15
C ASP A 36 -2.16 14.24 7.07
N TYR A 37 -1.51 14.11 5.91
CA TYR A 37 -0.58 13.07 5.46
C TYR A 37 0.65 13.70 4.81
N LEU A 38 1.78 12.98 4.74
CA LEU A 38 3.07 13.60 4.40
C LEU A 38 3.12 14.19 2.98
N ASP A 39 2.34 13.66 2.04
CA ASP A 39 2.44 14.05 0.63
C ASP A 39 1.95 15.50 0.38
N LEU A 40 1.26 16.12 1.36
CA LEU A 40 0.84 17.54 1.33
C LEU A 40 1.91 18.52 1.83
N LEU A 41 2.98 18.03 2.45
CA LEU A 41 4.04 18.88 2.96
C LEU A 41 4.99 19.33 1.85
N SER A 42 5.64 20.46 2.09
CA SER A 42 6.73 20.97 1.25
C SER A 42 8.08 20.75 1.94
N PRO A 43 9.14 20.35 1.19
CA PRO A 43 10.47 20.26 1.74
C PRO A 43 11.03 21.65 2.06
N VAL A 44 11.82 21.75 3.14
CA VAL A 44 12.48 22.99 3.54
C VAL A 44 13.83 23.15 2.83
N SER A 45 14.57 22.04 2.72
CA SER A 45 15.97 22.02 2.28
C SER A 45 16.16 22.37 0.81
N VAL A 46 15.17 22.06 -0.04
CA VAL A 46 15.28 22.21 -1.49
C VAL A 46 13.97 22.73 -2.07
N LYS A 47 14.05 23.69 -2.99
CA LYS A 47 12.90 24.06 -3.83
C LYS A 47 12.72 23.00 -4.90
N VAL A 48 11.66 22.21 -4.78
CA VAL A 48 11.32 21.15 -5.73
C VAL A 48 10.12 21.57 -6.57
N SER A 49 10.16 21.26 -7.85
CA SER A 49 9.00 21.46 -8.73
C SER A 49 7.83 20.58 -8.26
N PRO A 50 6.58 21.08 -8.26
CA PRO A 50 5.41 20.26 -7.95
C PRO A 50 5.27 19.00 -8.81
N ASN A 51 5.85 19.01 -10.01
CA ASN A 51 5.84 17.87 -10.93
C ASN A 51 6.83 16.76 -10.54
N ASP A 52 7.82 17.07 -9.71
CA ASP A 52 8.81 16.09 -9.23
C ASP A 52 8.41 15.56 -7.85
N GLN A 53 7.36 14.74 -7.86
CA GLN A 53 6.81 14.14 -6.65
C GLN A 53 7.83 13.24 -5.94
N PHE A 54 8.68 12.54 -6.71
CA PHE A 54 9.67 11.63 -6.15
C PHE A 54 10.70 12.36 -5.30
N ILE A 55 11.29 13.43 -5.84
CA ILE A 55 12.28 14.22 -5.11
C ILE A 55 11.62 14.94 -3.93
N LYS A 56 10.42 15.51 -4.13
CA LYS A 56 9.68 16.19 -3.08
C LYS A 56 9.41 15.25 -1.89
N ASP A 57 8.82 14.10 -2.15
CA ASP A 57 8.43 13.13 -1.12
C ASP A 57 9.65 12.53 -0.42
N LYS A 58 10.76 12.32 -1.15
CA LYS A 58 12.04 11.92 -0.56
C LYS A 58 12.48 12.91 0.52
N TYR A 59 12.63 14.19 0.17
CA TYR A 59 13.11 15.20 1.12
C TYR A 59 12.15 15.38 2.31
N VAL A 60 10.84 15.41 2.06
CA VAL A 60 9.84 15.48 3.14
C VAL A 60 9.97 14.29 4.08
N SER A 61 10.10 13.06 3.56
CA SER A 61 10.25 11.87 4.40
C SER A 61 11.52 11.91 5.26
N GLU A 62 12.64 12.37 4.69
CA GLU A 62 13.92 12.49 5.40
C GLU A 62 13.86 13.58 6.48
N GLU A 63 13.27 14.73 6.17
CA GLU A 63 13.10 15.83 7.13
C GLU A 63 12.16 15.46 8.29
N LEU A 64 11.08 14.73 8.02
CA LEU A 64 10.19 14.20 9.06
C LEU A 64 10.89 13.16 9.93
N ARG A 65 11.68 12.25 9.34
CA ARG A 65 12.49 11.30 10.11
C ARG A 65 13.46 12.04 11.03
N ASN A 66 14.15 13.05 10.52
CA ASN A 66 15.08 13.86 11.31
C ASN A 66 14.37 14.58 12.46
N LEU A 67 13.19 15.15 12.21
CA LEU A 67 12.38 15.77 13.28
C LEU A 67 11.96 14.75 14.34
N SER A 68 11.56 13.54 13.94
CA SER A 68 11.16 12.48 14.89
C SER A 68 12.33 12.05 15.79
N GLN A 69 13.54 11.99 15.24
CA GLN A 69 14.76 11.69 15.99
C GLN A 69 15.18 12.84 16.90
N GLU A 70 15.09 14.10 16.41
CA GLU A 70 15.36 15.32 17.20
C GLU A 70 14.46 15.39 18.44
N LEU A 71 13.17 15.10 18.27
CA LEU A 71 12.17 15.15 19.35
C LEU A 71 12.12 13.86 20.18
N ASN A 72 12.74 12.78 19.70
CA ASN A 72 12.66 11.43 20.28
C ASN A 72 11.21 10.95 20.48
N VAL A 73 10.43 10.97 19.41
CA VAL A 73 8.99 10.62 19.42
C VAL A 73 8.68 9.47 18.48
N ILE A 74 7.63 8.72 18.81
CA ILE A 74 7.00 7.83 17.83
C ILE A 74 6.27 8.71 16.82
N PHE A 75 6.73 8.69 15.58
CA PHE A 75 6.15 9.44 14.47
C PHE A 75 5.40 8.52 13.52
N VAL A 76 4.15 8.87 13.22
CA VAL A 76 3.30 8.15 12.28
C VAL A 76 2.80 9.14 11.23
N THR A 77 2.78 8.70 9.97
CA THR A 77 2.16 9.44 8.88
C THR A 77 1.50 8.48 7.89
N ALA A 78 0.57 9.01 7.10
CA ALA A 78 -0.05 8.30 6.00
C ALA A 78 0.58 8.72 4.67
N SER A 79 0.48 7.86 3.66
CA SER A 79 0.87 8.17 2.29
C SER A 79 -0.10 7.49 1.33
N GLN A 80 -0.33 8.11 0.18
CA GLN A 80 -1.24 7.57 -0.82
C GLN A 80 -0.58 6.50 -1.69
N LEU A 81 -1.41 5.58 -2.16
CA LEU A 81 -1.05 4.65 -3.22
C LEU A 81 -1.22 5.33 -4.60
N ASN A 82 -0.52 4.81 -5.60
CA ASN A 82 -0.69 5.24 -6.98
C ASN A 82 -2.07 4.79 -7.51
N ARG A 83 -2.52 5.39 -8.63
CA ARG A 83 -3.84 5.08 -9.20
C ARG A 83 -3.96 3.63 -9.71
N GLY A 84 -2.85 2.99 -10.08
CA GLY A 84 -2.83 1.60 -10.56
C GLY A 84 -3.01 0.57 -9.44
N ALA A 85 -2.66 0.94 -8.21
CA ALA A 85 -2.75 0.05 -7.05
C ALA A 85 -4.17 -0.15 -6.51
N VAL A 86 -5.17 0.60 -6.99
CA VAL A 86 -6.52 0.62 -6.40
C VAL A 86 -7.24 -0.73 -6.52
N GLU A 87 -6.88 -1.54 -7.52
CA GLU A 87 -7.49 -2.85 -7.78
C GLU A 87 -6.57 -4.04 -7.46
N GLU A 88 -5.35 -3.78 -7.03
CA GLU A 88 -4.35 -4.81 -6.78
C GLU A 88 -4.62 -5.53 -5.46
N ILE A 89 -4.47 -6.86 -5.48
CA ILE A 89 -4.75 -7.73 -4.32
C ILE A 89 -3.56 -7.78 -3.37
N GLU A 90 -2.36 -7.44 -3.85
CA GLU A 90 -1.14 -7.39 -3.06
C GLU A 90 -0.35 -6.12 -3.36
N PHE A 91 0.10 -5.42 -2.31
CA PHE A 91 0.97 -4.27 -2.51
C PHE A 91 2.43 -4.69 -2.49
N ASP A 92 3.08 -4.48 -3.62
CA ASP A 92 4.53 -4.31 -3.67
C ASP A 92 4.94 -2.83 -3.49
N HIS A 93 6.24 -2.58 -3.50
CA HIS A 93 6.82 -1.26 -3.30
C HIS A 93 6.53 -0.28 -4.45
N SER A 94 6.14 -0.78 -5.63
CA SER A 94 5.84 0.04 -6.82
C SER A 94 4.49 0.76 -6.71
N HIS A 95 3.60 0.26 -5.84
CA HIS A 95 2.26 0.80 -5.63
C HIS A 95 2.21 2.10 -4.82
N ILE A 96 3.32 2.53 -4.23
CA ILE A 96 3.37 3.76 -3.43
C ILE A 96 3.54 4.97 -4.34
N ALA A 97 2.58 5.91 -4.30
CA ALA A 97 2.68 7.18 -5.04
C ALA A 97 3.93 7.93 -4.60
N GLY A 98 4.58 8.71 -5.47
CA GLY A 98 5.84 9.39 -5.10
C GLY A 98 7.05 8.47 -4.88
N GLY A 99 6.88 7.15 -4.93
CA GLY A 99 7.94 6.16 -5.10
C GLY A 99 8.58 5.61 -3.82
N ILE A 100 9.56 4.73 -4.05
CA ILE A 100 10.22 3.89 -3.02
C ILE A 100 10.99 4.69 -1.95
N SER A 101 11.28 5.97 -2.19
CA SER A 101 12.00 6.83 -1.27
C SER A 101 11.34 6.87 0.11
N LYS A 102 10.01 6.97 0.16
CA LYS A 102 9.22 6.95 1.41
C LYS A 102 9.42 5.65 2.19
N ILE A 103 9.42 4.51 1.48
CA ILE A 103 9.63 3.20 2.09
C ILE A 103 11.04 3.09 2.65
N ASN A 104 12.05 3.52 1.89
CA ASN A 104 13.44 3.46 2.29
C ASN A 104 13.72 4.30 3.55
N THR A 105 13.09 5.47 3.66
CA THR A 105 13.24 6.36 4.81
C THR A 105 12.50 5.87 6.05
N ALA A 106 11.33 5.25 5.93
CA ALA A 106 10.55 4.78 7.09
C ALA A 106 11.22 3.59 7.80
N ASP A 107 10.98 3.44 9.11
CA ASP A 107 11.41 2.24 9.85
C ASP A 107 10.45 1.07 9.66
N ASN A 108 9.15 1.37 9.63
CA ASN A 108 8.09 0.40 9.38
C ASN A 108 7.11 0.99 8.36
N VAL A 109 6.62 0.15 7.45
CA VAL A 109 5.59 0.50 6.46
C VAL A 109 4.53 -0.57 6.47
N PHE A 110 3.28 -0.16 6.64
CA PHE A 110 2.12 -1.04 6.66
C PHE A 110 1.18 -0.63 5.52
N GLY A 111 0.91 -1.58 4.62
CA GLY A 111 -0.13 -1.43 3.62
C GLY A 111 -1.48 -1.80 4.23
N ILE A 112 -2.47 -0.93 4.10
CA ILE A 112 -3.85 -1.20 4.54
C ILE A 112 -4.65 -1.62 3.31
N PHE A 113 -5.07 -2.88 3.26
CA PHE A 113 -5.79 -3.48 2.15
C PHE A 113 -7.22 -3.83 2.53
N THR A 114 -8.14 -3.53 1.61
CA THR A 114 -9.53 -3.97 1.69
C THR A 114 -10.10 -4.09 0.28
N SER A 115 -10.34 -5.31 -0.18
CA SER A 115 -11.10 -5.53 -1.41
C SER A 115 -12.59 -5.24 -1.18
N ARG A 116 -13.38 -5.12 -2.25
CA ARG A 116 -14.85 -4.99 -2.13
C ARG A 116 -15.44 -6.14 -1.32
N ALA A 117 -15.01 -7.38 -1.61
CA ALA A 117 -15.45 -8.57 -0.89
C ALA A 117 -15.03 -8.55 0.60
N MET A 118 -13.83 -8.05 0.93
CA MET A 118 -13.42 -7.89 2.32
C MET A 118 -14.28 -6.85 3.04
N ARG A 119 -14.56 -5.72 2.38
CA ARG A 119 -15.40 -4.66 2.95
C ARG A 119 -16.83 -5.14 3.22
N GLU A 120 -17.43 -5.90 2.31
CA GLU A 120 -18.76 -6.50 2.49
C GLU A 120 -18.81 -7.45 3.70
N ARG A 121 -17.70 -8.13 3.98
CA ARG A 121 -17.56 -9.04 5.13
C ARG A 121 -17.04 -8.36 6.40
N GLY A 122 -16.84 -7.05 6.37
CA GLY A 122 -16.27 -6.30 7.50
C GLY A 122 -14.85 -6.76 7.85
N LYS A 123 -13.97 -6.87 6.86
CA LYS A 123 -12.58 -7.30 7.00
C LYS A 123 -11.62 -6.27 6.44
N TYR A 124 -10.52 -6.06 7.14
CA TYR A 124 -9.32 -5.33 6.70
C TYR A 124 -8.12 -6.26 6.77
N GLN A 125 -7.12 -5.97 5.94
CA GLN A 125 -5.85 -6.65 5.97
C GLN A 125 -4.74 -5.62 6.13
N LEU A 126 -3.83 -5.85 7.08
CA LEU A 126 -2.59 -5.11 7.21
C LEU A 126 -1.47 -5.97 6.64
N GLN A 127 -0.78 -5.45 5.63
CA GLN A 127 0.40 -6.08 5.06
C GLN A 127 1.66 -5.34 5.55
N LEU A 128 2.60 -6.07 6.13
CA LEU A 128 3.89 -5.53 6.54
C LEU A 128 4.78 -5.37 5.29
N MET A 129 4.82 -4.16 4.72
CA MET A 129 5.63 -3.87 3.53
C MET A 129 7.11 -3.68 3.88
N LYS A 130 7.40 -3.17 5.08
CA LYS A 130 8.76 -3.02 5.61
C LYS A 130 8.77 -3.08 7.13
N THR A 131 9.78 -3.74 7.68
CA THR A 131 10.13 -3.65 9.11
C THR A 131 11.65 -3.60 9.26
N ARG A 132 12.19 -2.63 10.01
CA ARG A 132 13.64 -2.51 10.20
C ARG A 132 14.24 -3.58 11.13
N SER A 133 13.48 -3.99 12.14
CA SER A 133 13.99 -4.81 13.25
C SER A 133 13.23 -6.13 13.42
N SER A 134 12.65 -6.66 12.34
CA SER A 134 11.91 -7.93 12.36
C SER A 134 11.99 -8.67 11.02
N SER A 135 11.66 -9.96 11.02
CA SER A 135 11.48 -10.78 9.82
C SER A 135 10.05 -10.76 9.27
N GLY A 136 9.19 -9.86 9.75
CA GLY A 136 7.76 -9.83 9.44
C GLY A 136 7.39 -9.27 8.06
N VAL A 137 8.35 -8.89 7.22
CA VAL A 137 8.06 -8.37 5.87
C VAL A 137 7.29 -9.41 5.06
N GLY A 138 6.20 -8.97 4.42
CA GLY A 138 5.28 -9.82 3.65
C GLY A 138 4.18 -10.47 4.49
N GLN A 139 4.26 -10.43 5.82
CA GLN A 139 3.18 -10.95 6.67
C GLN A 139 1.90 -10.13 6.47
N LYS A 140 0.78 -10.84 6.45
CA LYS A 140 -0.57 -10.28 6.34
C LYS A 140 -1.34 -10.61 7.62
N VAL A 141 -1.87 -9.57 8.25
CA VAL A 141 -2.71 -9.67 9.44
C VAL A 141 -4.13 -9.29 9.03
N GLU A 142 -5.06 -10.23 9.18
CA GLU A 142 -6.48 -9.95 8.96
C GLU A 142 -7.11 -9.42 10.24
N LEU A 143 -7.91 -8.38 10.09
CA LEU A 143 -8.61 -7.69 11.17
C LEU A 143 -10.08 -7.56 10.81
N GLY A 144 -10.94 -7.54 11.82
CA GLY A 144 -12.33 -7.17 11.64
C GLY A 144 -12.46 -5.66 11.49
N PHE A 145 -13.43 -5.23 10.69
CA PHE A 145 -13.75 -3.83 10.49
C PHE A 145 -15.27 -3.64 10.55
N ASP A 146 -15.72 -2.92 11.56
CA ASP A 146 -17.11 -2.53 11.69
C ASP A 146 -17.35 -1.24 10.90
N VAL A 147 -18.02 -1.36 9.76
CA VAL A 147 -18.34 -0.25 8.84
C VAL A 147 -19.20 0.82 9.52
N SER A 148 -20.02 0.45 10.50
CA SER A 148 -20.93 1.39 11.17
C SER A 148 -20.20 2.27 12.18
N SER A 149 -19.23 1.71 12.91
CA SER A 149 -18.48 2.42 13.95
C SER A 149 -17.07 2.84 13.51
N LEU A 150 -16.64 2.43 12.32
CA LEU A 150 -15.28 2.59 11.78
C LEU A 150 -14.20 1.99 12.69
N ARG A 151 -14.55 0.97 13.49
CA ARG A 151 -13.62 0.34 14.43
C ARG A 151 -12.95 -0.87 13.80
N ILE A 152 -11.65 -0.97 14.04
CA ILE A 152 -10.86 -2.16 13.74
C ILE A 152 -10.87 -3.04 14.99
N VAL A 153 -11.16 -4.33 14.81
CA VAL A 153 -11.24 -5.32 15.89
C VAL A 153 -10.30 -6.49 15.62
N ASP A 154 -9.69 -6.99 16.69
CA ASP A 154 -8.97 -8.26 16.65
C ASP A 154 -9.98 -9.40 16.42
N LEU A 155 -9.61 -10.35 15.56
CA LEU A 155 -10.41 -11.53 15.26
C LEU A 155 -10.17 -12.67 16.26
N GLY A 156 -9.13 -12.55 17.09
CA GLY A 156 -8.77 -13.49 18.15
C GLY A 156 -7.99 -14.72 17.67
N GLU A 157 -7.44 -15.46 18.63
CA GLU A 157 -6.52 -16.58 18.37
C GLU A 157 -7.16 -17.78 17.65
N ASN A 158 -8.49 -17.94 17.75
CA ASN A 158 -9.23 -19.02 17.09
C ASN A 158 -9.59 -18.69 15.63
N TYR A 159 -9.30 -17.47 15.17
CA TYR A 159 -9.55 -17.09 13.80
C TYR A 159 -8.60 -17.83 12.86
N LYS A 160 -9.18 -18.57 11.92
CA LYS A 160 -8.45 -19.19 10.81
C LYS A 160 -8.67 -18.33 9.57
N PRO A 161 -7.63 -17.72 9.01
CA PRO A 161 -7.74 -17.01 7.74
C PRO A 161 -8.35 -17.94 6.69
N GLU A 162 -9.30 -17.43 5.91
CA GLU A 162 -9.79 -18.17 4.74
C GLU A 162 -8.60 -18.36 3.78
N GLN A 163 -8.27 -19.60 3.45
CA GLN A 163 -7.25 -19.85 2.43
C GLN A 163 -7.80 -19.42 1.08
N TYR A 164 -7.32 -18.27 0.58
CA TYR A 164 -7.52 -17.86 -0.80
C TYR A 164 -6.66 -18.76 -1.69
N THR A 165 -7.16 -19.95 -2.04
CA THR A 165 -6.60 -20.69 -3.16
C THR A 165 -6.88 -19.89 -4.41
N SER A 166 -5.85 -19.64 -5.21
CA SER A 166 -5.97 -19.13 -6.57
C SER A 166 -6.58 -20.21 -7.48
N ASP A 167 -7.79 -20.66 -7.14
CA ASP A 167 -8.60 -21.69 -7.81
C ASP A 167 -8.76 -21.43 -9.32
N VAL A 168 -8.63 -20.17 -9.73
CA VAL A 168 -8.69 -19.76 -11.14
C VAL A 168 -7.49 -20.32 -11.92
N MET A 169 -6.29 -20.34 -11.34
CA MET A 169 -5.08 -20.84 -12.00
C MET A 169 -5.08 -22.37 -12.12
N GLU A 170 -5.61 -23.05 -11.11
CA GLU A 170 -5.70 -24.51 -11.10
C GLU A 170 -6.75 -25.02 -12.09
N LYS A 171 -7.92 -24.36 -12.17
CA LYS A 171 -8.97 -24.62 -13.18
C LYS A 171 -8.52 -24.32 -14.60
N LEU A 172 -7.62 -23.35 -14.80
CA LEU A 172 -7.00 -23.08 -16.10
C LEU A 172 -6.00 -24.17 -16.49
N LYS A 173 -5.20 -24.69 -15.55
CA LYS A 173 -4.25 -25.80 -15.79
C LYS A 173 -4.94 -27.15 -16.01
N THR A 174 -6.05 -27.43 -15.31
CA THR A 174 -6.81 -28.68 -15.54
C THR A 174 -7.49 -28.68 -16.90
N ARG A 175 -7.81 -27.51 -17.45
CA ARG A 175 -8.42 -27.41 -18.79
C ARG A 175 -7.41 -27.63 -19.92
N THR A 176 -6.11 -27.47 -19.68
CA THR A 176 -5.05 -27.69 -20.67
C THR A 176 -4.51 -29.12 -20.72
N THR A 177 -4.90 -29.99 -19.79
CA THR A 177 -4.34 -31.36 -19.65
C THR A 177 -5.28 -32.49 -20.13
N VAL A 178 -6.32 -32.17 -20.91
CA VAL A 178 -7.13 -33.18 -21.61
C VAL A 178 -6.74 -33.21 -23.07
N GLY A 179 -5.71 -33.99 -23.40
CA GLY A 179 -5.28 -34.20 -24.78
C GLY A 179 -3.93 -34.89 -24.96
N GLU A 180 -3.69 -36.03 -24.29
CA GLU A 180 -2.61 -36.95 -24.68
C GLU A 180 -3.14 -38.40 -24.73
N MET A 181 -3.13 -38.97 -25.94
CA MET A 181 -3.15 -40.38 -26.38
C MET A 181 -3.62 -40.35 -27.86
N GLU A 182 -2.93 -40.80 -28.92
CA GLU A 182 -1.77 -41.66 -29.19
C GLU A 182 -1.21 -41.32 -30.60
N GLY A 183 0.05 -41.67 -30.90
CA GLY A 183 0.45 -42.06 -32.27
C GLY A 183 1.43 -41.16 -33.03
N ASN A 184 2.72 -41.51 -32.91
CA ASN A 184 3.80 -41.53 -33.92
C ASN A 184 4.05 -40.41 -34.96
N GLU A 185 5.36 -40.19 -35.12
CA GLU A 185 6.13 -39.68 -36.26
C GLU A 185 6.45 -38.18 -36.32
N ALA A 186 7.76 -37.95 -36.54
CA ALA A 186 8.44 -36.69 -36.57
C ALA A 186 8.19 -35.95 -37.89
N GLU A 187 8.02 -34.63 -37.85
CA GLU A 187 8.71 -33.69 -38.75
C GLU A 187 8.42 -32.21 -38.42
N GLU A 188 9.42 -31.41 -38.77
CA GLU A 188 9.66 -29.97 -38.77
C GLU A 188 8.56 -28.95 -38.36
N THR A 189 9.03 -27.96 -37.59
CA THR A 189 8.31 -26.73 -37.27
C THR A 189 8.16 -25.81 -38.50
N PRO A 190 7.00 -25.14 -38.65
CA PRO A 190 7.04 -23.78 -39.19
C PRO A 190 6.20 -22.77 -38.38
N LYS A 191 6.87 -21.65 -38.09
CA LYS A 191 6.43 -20.27 -37.81
C LYS A 191 4.95 -20.00 -37.51
N VAL A 192 4.72 -19.48 -36.30
CA VAL A 192 3.49 -18.82 -35.87
C VAL A 192 3.23 -17.57 -36.72
N THR A 193 2.18 -17.59 -37.53
CA THR A 193 1.52 -16.38 -38.04
C THR A 193 0.25 -16.15 -37.24
N ALA A 194 0.27 -15.10 -36.44
CA ALA A 194 -0.88 -14.59 -35.72
C ALA A 194 -1.87 -13.98 -36.72
N ASP A 195 -2.94 -14.71 -37.02
CA ASP A 195 -4.14 -14.10 -37.52
C ASP A 195 -5.37 -14.97 -37.21
N VAL A 196 -6.49 -14.30 -36.96
CA VAL A 196 -7.84 -14.85 -36.68
C VAL A 196 -8.13 -15.32 -35.24
N GLN A 197 -8.20 -14.37 -34.30
CA GLN A 197 -9.03 -14.50 -33.08
C GLN A 197 -10.05 -13.36 -32.87
N ALA A 198 -10.24 -12.46 -33.84
CA ALA A 198 -11.23 -11.39 -33.73
C ALA A 198 -12.70 -11.90 -33.78
N THR A 199 -12.96 -13.03 -34.44
CA THR A 199 -14.33 -13.54 -34.65
C THR A 199 -14.91 -14.28 -33.44
N LYS A 200 -14.06 -14.85 -32.56
CA LYS A 200 -14.52 -15.53 -31.34
C LYS A 200 -14.90 -14.56 -30.22
N LEU A 201 -14.25 -13.39 -30.15
CA LEU A 201 -14.57 -12.38 -29.16
C LEU A 201 -15.94 -11.72 -29.42
N LYS A 202 -16.28 -11.50 -30.70
CA LYS A 202 -17.57 -10.91 -31.09
C LYS A 202 -18.75 -11.82 -30.72
N ASN A 203 -18.60 -13.13 -30.95
CA ASN A 203 -19.64 -14.11 -30.61
C ASN A 203 -19.82 -14.33 -29.09
N MET A 204 -18.86 -13.91 -28.25
CA MET A 204 -18.99 -13.98 -26.79
C MET A 204 -19.60 -12.72 -26.19
N LEU A 205 -19.52 -11.57 -26.88
CA LEU A 205 -20.12 -10.31 -26.45
C LEU A 205 -21.61 -10.17 -26.84
N ASP A 206 -22.06 -10.89 -27.86
CA ASP A 206 -23.48 -10.89 -28.28
C ASP A 206 -24.39 -11.80 -27.42
N ASN A 207 -23.85 -12.45 -26.37
CA ASN A 207 -24.60 -13.34 -25.46
C ASN A 207 -24.55 -12.89 -23.98
N ILE A 208 -24.36 -11.60 -23.72
CA ILE A 208 -24.62 -10.92 -22.43
C ILE A 208 -25.52 -9.73 -22.72
#